data_AF-A0A1T5E3W0-F1
#
_entry.id   AF-A0A1T5E3W0-F1
#
_cell.length_a   1.000
_cell.length_b   1.000
_cell.length_c   1.000
_cell.angle_alpha   90.00
_cell.angle_beta   90.00
_cell.angle_gamma   90.00
#
_symmetry.space_group_name_H-M   'P 1'
#
loop_
_entity.id
_entity.type
_entity.pdbx_description
1 polymer ?
#
loop_
_entity_poly.entity_id
_entity_poly.type
_entity_poly.pdbx_seq_one_letter_code
_entity_poly.pdbx_strand_id
1 'polypeptide(L)'
;MTNIVQHRRKLERSQNVKILASVIDWTVALYVVVPALVIGFFLYKDFIINISTSWIVHIPLVLFIVLLFIITRIGTIRTYLQRADRLFLIQNRKQMIRLKRAGLYWTLSKHLILLGSGLTLLAPIFIIVHHVTVLELFSLLLLLFATNFMKLLLQLKLRKWQQLVSTIFMCILGTVCFLYVHIIITSLIYLILLAYCTSYYNKHYIYSTKFFDQQVELDQAAFYKWQSLLFQIAPELRSQLVPKLKKPRLLWKNSKSMFRRSDYFIEELVCKTMLRQKQYRLGYLRFLLSGIGLIILVPAWAKIIMLGILYFTLRSMMQSVIQQILEHKIWSIFQVSNEQIHAASRRLLKGFVDLPLLCILIIFIISLVN
;
A
#
# COMPACT_ATOMS: atom_id res chain seq x y z
N MET A 1 -30.14 7.68 -25.95
CA MET A 1 -29.52 7.51 -24.61
C MET A 1 -28.02 7.32 -24.76
N THR A 2 -27.25 8.40 -24.64
CA THR A 2 -25.79 8.39 -24.58
C THR A 2 -25.28 7.33 -23.60
N ASN A 3 -24.28 6.56 -24.01
CA ASN A 3 -23.76 5.43 -23.24
C ASN A 3 -23.27 5.94 -21.87
N ILE A 4 -24.00 5.66 -20.78
CA ILE A 4 -23.75 6.16 -19.41
C ILE A 4 -22.27 5.99 -19.00
N VAL A 5 -21.64 4.91 -19.48
CA VAL A 5 -20.21 4.63 -19.33
C VAL A 5 -19.33 5.76 -19.85
N GLN A 6 -19.57 6.26 -21.07
CA GLN A 6 -18.74 7.29 -21.71
C GLN A 6 -18.84 8.61 -20.95
N HIS A 7 -20.05 8.98 -20.51
CA HIS A 7 -20.26 10.18 -19.72
C HIS A 7 -19.50 10.12 -18.38
N ARG A 8 -19.63 9.02 -17.63
CA ARG A 8 -18.91 8.81 -16.36
C ARG A 8 -17.40 8.82 -16.53
N ARG A 9 -16.90 8.20 -17.60
CA ARG A 9 -15.47 8.22 -17.93
C ARG A 9 -14.95 9.62 -18.24
N LYS A 10 -15.73 10.42 -18.97
CA LYS A 10 -15.37 11.81 -19.28
C LYS A 10 -15.31 12.66 -18.00
N LEU A 11 -16.27 12.47 -17.10
CA LEU A 11 -16.27 13.13 -15.78
C LEU A 11 -15.06 12.75 -14.94
N GLU A 12 -14.76 11.45 -14.79
CA GLU A 12 -13.58 11.01 -14.03
C GLU A 12 -12.28 11.54 -14.63
N ARG A 13 -12.13 11.52 -15.97
CA ARG A 13 -10.94 12.05 -16.64
C ARG A 13 -10.79 13.54 -16.38
N SER A 14 -11.87 14.31 -16.48
CA SER A 14 -11.87 15.75 -16.19
C SER A 14 -11.45 16.03 -14.75
N GLN A 15 -12.02 15.30 -13.77
CA GLN A 15 -11.64 15.42 -12.36
C GLN A 15 -10.16 15.09 -12.13
N ASN A 16 -9.67 13.99 -12.70
CA ASN A 16 -8.27 13.59 -12.54
C ASN A 16 -7.30 14.61 -13.17
N VAL A 17 -7.65 15.18 -14.33
CA VAL A 17 -6.85 16.23 -14.97
C VAL A 17 -6.82 17.50 -14.13
N LYS A 18 -7.95 17.91 -13.55
CA LYS A 18 -8.00 19.07 -12.64
C LYS A 18 -7.11 18.86 -11.41
N ILE A 19 -7.15 17.68 -10.81
CA ILE A 19 -6.29 17.32 -9.68
C ILE A 19 -4.81 17.29 -10.08
N LEU A 20 -4.49 16.82 -11.28
CA LEU A 20 -3.11 16.82 -11.75
C LEU A 20 -2.61 18.25 -12.00
N ALA A 21 -3.44 19.09 -12.62
CA ALA A 21 -3.15 20.49 -12.88
C ALA A 21 -2.99 21.32 -11.59
N SER A 22 -3.64 20.92 -10.49
CA SER A 22 -3.42 21.58 -9.18
C SER A 22 -2.10 21.21 -8.51
N VAL A 23 -1.45 20.12 -8.94
CA VAL A 23 -0.15 19.66 -8.37
C VAL A 23 1.01 20.04 -9.28
N ILE A 24 0.82 19.92 -10.60
CA ILE A 24 1.84 20.21 -11.61
C ILE A 24 1.45 21.52 -12.28
N ASP A 25 2.05 22.61 -11.82
CA ASP A 25 1.99 23.88 -12.53
C ASP A 25 2.72 23.77 -13.88
N TRP A 26 2.33 24.58 -14.86
CA TRP A 26 2.92 24.58 -16.20
C TRP A 26 4.44 24.81 -16.14
N THR A 27 4.90 25.63 -15.18
CA THR A 27 6.31 25.90 -14.88
C THR A 27 7.04 24.61 -14.51
N VAL A 28 6.47 23.81 -13.61
CA VAL A 28 7.05 22.52 -13.20
C VAL A 28 7.06 21.54 -14.38
N ALA A 29 5.99 21.52 -15.19
CA ALA A 29 5.94 20.68 -16.38
C ALA A 29 7.06 21.04 -17.37
N LEU A 30 7.28 22.33 -17.64
CA LEU A 30 8.30 22.78 -18.59
C LEU A 30 9.72 22.52 -18.06
N TYR A 31 10.02 22.90 -16.82
CA TYR A 31 11.39 22.86 -16.30
C TYR A 31 11.80 21.51 -15.70
N VAL A 32 10.85 20.65 -15.33
CA VAL A 32 11.17 19.34 -14.73
C VAL A 32 10.80 18.20 -15.65
N VAL A 33 9.57 18.15 -16.15
CA VAL A 33 9.07 16.98 -16.91
C VAL A 33 9.75 16.89 -18.28
N VAL A 34 9.86 18.00 -19.02
CA VAL A 34 10.48 17.99 -20.35
C VAL A 34 11.98 17.60 -20.27
N PRO A 35 12.83 18.23 -19.43
CA PRO A 35 14.22 17.81 -19.29
C PRO A 35 14.36 16.36 -18.83
N ALA A 36 13.54 15.90 -17.87
CA ALA A 36 13.58 14.52 -17.40
C ALA A 36 13.27 13.51 -18.51
N LEU A 37 12.30 13.81 -19.38
CA LEU A 37 11.98 12.96 -20.53
C LEU A 37 13.13 12.92 -21.55
N VAL A 38 13.73 14.07 -21.86
CA VAL A 38 14.87 14.15 -22.79
C VAL A 38 16.06 13.38 -22.24
N ILE A 39 16.45 13.63 -20.98
CA ILE A 39 17.53 12.91 -20.30
C ILE A 39 17.23 11.41 -20.24
N GLY A 40 16.00 11.02 -19.86
CA GLY A 40 15.58 9.64 -19.78
C GLY A 40 15.65 8.91 -21.13
N PHE A 41 15.28 9.58 -22.22
CA PHE A 41 15.41 9.03 -23.57
C PHE A 41 16.88 8.77 -23.94
N PHE A 42 17.77 9.73 -23.71
CA PHE A 42 19.19 9.55 -24.00
C PHE A 42 19.83 8.45 -23.14
N LEU A 43 19.52 8.40 -21.84
CA LEU A 43 19.97 7.33 -20.94
C LEU A 43 19.46 5.96 -21.37
N TYR A 44 18.20 5.86 -21.79
CA TYR A 44 17.63 4.60 -22.27
C TYR A 44 18.25 4.14 -23.59
N LYS A 45 18.50 5.07 -24.52
CA LYS A 45 19.21 4.78 -25.77
C LYS A 45 20.63 4.28 -25.49
N ASP A 46 21.38 4.98 -24.65
CA ASP A 46 22.73 4.59 -24.26
C ASP A 46 22.75 3.22 -23.57
N PHE A 47 21.77 2.99 -22.68
CA PHE A 47 21.58 1.70 -22.03
C PHE A 47 21.36 0.55 -23.03
N ILE A 48 20.54 0.74 -24.08
CA ILE A 48 20.33 -0.28 -25.11
C ILE A 48 21.64 -0.58 -25.87
N ILE A 49 22.39 0.46 -26.23
CA ILE A 49 23.63 0.31 -27.01
C ILE A 49 24.68 -0.46 -26.19
N ASN A 50 24.82 -0.14 -24.90
CA ASN A 50 25.82 -0.72 -24.00
C ASN A 50 25.29 -1.93 -23.21
N ILE A 51 24.15 -2.52 -23.61
CA ILE A 51 23.47 -3.53 -22.79
C ILE A 51 24.29 -4.82 -22.62
N SER A 52 25.08 -5.18 -23.63
CA SER A 52 25.88 -6.41 -23.68
C SER A 52 27.13 -6.37 -22.78
N THR A 53 27.59 -5.17 -22.40
CA THR A 53 28.73 -4.98 -21.49
C THR A 53 28.30 -4.52 -20.10
N SER A 54 26.99 -4.44 -19.86
CA SER A 54 26.40 -3.94 -18.62
C SER A 54 26.30 -5.03 -17.53
N TRP A 55 26.18 -4.59 -16.28
CA TRP A 55 25.94 -5.45 -15.10
C TRP A 55 24.69 -6.35 -15.24
N ILE A 56 23.76 -5.97 -16.12
CA ILE A 56 22.51 -6.69 -16.38
C ILE A 56 22.74 -8.10 -16.94
N VAL A 57 23.88 -8.34 -17.60
CA VAL A 57 24.23 -9.67 -18.13
C VAL A 57 24.38 -10.72 -17.03
N HIS A 58 24.78 -10.30 -15.82
CA HIS A 58 24.96 -11.21 -14.69
C HIS A 58 23.66 -11.55 -13.96
N ILE A 59 22.53 -10.96 -14.35
CA ILE A 59 21.25 -11.16 -13.67
C ILE A 59 20.50 -12.32 -14.33
N PRO A 60 20.16 -13.40 -13.59
CA PRO A 60 19.39 -14.50 -14.14
C PRO A 60 18.01 -14.06 -14.65
N LEU A 61 17.58 -14.62 -15.78
CA LEU A 61 16.26 -14.40 -16.39
C LEU A 61 15.11 -14.58 -15.38
N VAL A 62 15.24 -15.54 -14.46
CA VAL A 62 14.28 -15.83 -13.39
C VAL A 62 13.97 -14.59 -12.56
N LEU A 63 14.98 -13.78 -12.22
CA LEU A 63 14.80 -12.58 -11.39
C LEU A 63 13.99 -11.52 -12.13
N PHE A 64 14.19 -11.34 -13.44
CA PHE A 64 13.38 -10.43 -14.24
C PHE A 64 11.92 -10.85 -14.30
N ILE A 65 11.65 -12.15 -14.49
CA ILE A 65 10.27 -12.67 -14.52
C ILE A 65 9.60 -12.45 -13.14
N VAL A 66 10.28 -12.79 -12.05
CA VAL A 66 9.76 -12.56 -10.69
C VAL A 66 9.52 -11.07 -10.42
N LEU A 67 10.45 -10.21 -10.83
CA LEU A 67 10.30 -8.76 -10.72
C LEU A 67 9.08 -8.25 -11.49
N LEU A 68 8.87 -8.74 -12.72
CA LEU A 68 7.67 -8.45 -13.51
C LEU A 68 6.41 -8.90 -12.78
N PHE A 69 6.38 -10.07 -12.14
CA PHE A 69 5.23 -10.52 -11.35
C PHE A 69 4.91 -9.65 -10.12
N ILE A 70 5.92 -9.01 -9.55
CA ILE A 70 5.80 -8.11 -8.38
C ILE A 70 5.28 -6.74 -8.82
N ILE A 71 5.87 -6.17 -9.87
CA ILE A 71 5.54 -4.84 -10.37
C ILE A 71 4.19 -4.84 -11.09
N THR A 72 3.93 -5.89 -11.87
CA THR A 72 2.70 -5.99 -12.64
C THR A 72 1.55 -6.42 -11.75
N ARG A 73 0.52 -5.57 -11.69
CA ARG A 73 -0.71 -5.92 -10.98
C ARG A 73 -1.89 -5.24 -11.65
N ILE A 74 -2.90 -6.03 -12.01
CA ILE A 74 -4.18 -5.47 -12.46
C ILE A 74 -4.77 -4.66 -11.31
N GLY A 75 -5.11 -3.40 -11.59
CA GLY A 75 -5.93 -2.60 -10.71
C GLY A 75 -7.33 -3.20 -10.55
N THR A 76 -8.13 -2.71 -9.61
CA THR A 76 -9.53 -3.13 -9.47
C THR A 76 -10.32 -2.87 -10.75
N ILE A 77 -11.19 -3.82 -11.14
CA ILE A 77 -12.11 -3.62 -12.28
C ILE A 77 -13.02 -2.43 -11.98
N ARG A 78 -12.97 -1.45 -12.88
CA ARG A 78 -13.84 -0.29 -12.87
C ARG A 78 -15.20 -0.70 -13.41
N THR A 79 -16.24 -0.66 -12.58
CA THR A 79 -17.62 -0.98 -13.00
C THR A 79 -18.45 0.27 -13.27
N TYR A 80 -17.95 1.44 -12.85
CA TYR A 80 -18.59 2.75 -12.91
C TYR A 80 -19.97 2.78 -12.26
N LEU A 81 -20.22 1.88 -11.31
CA LEU A 81 -21.46 1.83 -10.55
C LEU A 81 -21.39 2.86 -9.42
N GLN A 82 -22.49 3.58 -9.20
CA GLN A 82 -22.62 4.52 -8.09
C GLN A 82 -23.70 4.03 -7.13
N ARG A 83 -23.54 4.34 -5.84
CA ARG A 83 -24.49 3.92 -4.80
C ARG A 83 -25.89 4.50 -5.03
N ALA A 84 -25.96 5.71 -5.58
CA ALA A 84 -27.21 6.41 -5.90
C ALA A 84 -28.05 5.68 -6.98
N ASP A 85 -27.41 4.94 -7.90
CA ASP A 85 -28.12 4.27 -9.00
C ASP A 85 -28.68 2.90 -8.62
N ARG A 86 -28.53 2.47 -7.37
CA ARG A 86 -28.82 1.10 -6.96
C ARG A 86 -30.25 0.70 -7.31
N LEU A 87 -31.23 1.52 -6.95
CA LEU A 87 -32.65 1.23 -7.18
C LEU A 87 -32.95 1.14 -8.69
N PHE A 88 -32.43 2.08 -9.47
CA PHE A 88 -32.63 2.13 -10.92
C PHE A 88 -31.96 0.95 -11.66
N LEU A 89 -30.72 0.60 -11.30
CA LEU A 89 -29.95 -0.44 -11.99
C LEU A 89 -30.37 -1.86 -11.61
N ILE A 90 -30.92 -2.06 -10.41
CA ILE A 90 -31.51 -3.34 -10.01
C ILE A 90 -32.77 -3.62 -10.84
N GLN A 91 -33.61 -2.60 -11.07
CA GLN A 91 -34.78 -2.71 -11.95
C GLN A 91 -34.37 -2.90 -13.42
N ASN A 92 -33.35 -2.16 -13.89
CA ASN A 92 -32.85 -2.22 -15.26
C ASN A 92 -31.62 -3.13 -15.42
N ARG A 93 -31.76 -4.43 -15.14
CA ARG A 93 -30.65 -5.42 -15.16
C ARG A 93 -29.86 -5.43 -16.48
N LYS A 94 -30.52 -5.23 -17.63
CA LYS A 94 -29.86 -5.16 -18.95
C LYS A 94 -28.82 -4.04 -19.01
N GLN A 95 -29.15 -2.86 -18.46
CA GLN A 95 -28.23 -1.71 -18.44
C GLN A 95 -27.07 -1.94 -17.46
N MET A 96 -27.35 -2.51 -16.28
CA MET A 96 -26.31 -2.87 -15.31
C MET A 96 -25.28 -3.85 -15.90
N ILE A 97 -25.74 -4.89 -16.61
CA ILE A 97 -24.86 -5.87 -17.27
C ILE A 97 -23.97 -5.19 -18.32
N ARG A 98 -24.54 -4.30 -19.13
CA ARG A 98 -23.77 -3.53 -20.14
C ARG A 98 -22.70 -2.65 -19.48
N LEU A 99 -23.04 -1.95 -18.39
CA LEU A 99 -22.09 -1.14 -17.61
C LEU A 99 -20.92 -1.99 -17.09
N LYS A 100 -21.23 -3.11 -16.41
CA LYS A 100 -20.21 -4.02 -15.86
C LYS A 100 -19.31 -4.61 -16.94
N ARG A 101 -19.87 -5.03 -18.09
CA ARG A 101 -19.10 -5.56 -19.23
C ARG A 101 -18.18 -4.51 -19.84
N ALA A 102 -18.70 -3.32 -20.10
CA ALA A 102 -17.91 -2.22 -20.65
C ALA A 102 -16.76 -1.85 -19.71
N GLY A 103 -17.02 -1.85 -18.40
CA GLY A 103 -16.02 -1.64 -17.36
C GLY A 103 -14.93 -2.72 -17.31
N LEU A 104 -15.32 -4.00 -17.39
CA LEU A 104 -14.40 -5.14 -17.50
C LEU A 104 -13.49 -4.99 -18.72
N TYR A 105 -14.07 -4.88 -19.92
CA TYR A 105 -13.29 -4.79 -21.16
C TYR A 105 -12.35 -3.60 -21.15
N TRP A 106 -12.82 -2.43 -20.71
CA TRP A 106 -11.98 -1.26 -20.59
C TRP A 106 -10.79 -1.47 -19.64
N THR A 107 -11.03 -2.08 -18.47
CA THR A 107 -9.96 -2.34 -17.49
C THR A 107 -8.94 -3.34 -18.05
N LEU A 108 -9.43 -4.43 -18.66
CA LEU A 108 -8.58 -5.46 -19.25
C LEU A 108 -7.77 -4.91 -20.42
N SER A 109 -8.38 -4.17 -21.35
CA SER A 109 -7.66 -3.54 -22.47
C SER A 109 -6.62 -2.54 -21.99
N LYS A 110 -6.96 -1.68 -21.01
CA LYS A 110 -5.99 -0.74 -20.43
C LYS A 110 -4.81 -1.48 -19.80
N HIS A 111 -5.07 -2.57 -19.09
CA HIS A 111 -4.02 -3.37 -18.48
C HIS A 111 -3.15 -4.08 -19.51
N LEU A 112 -3.75 -4.62 -20.57
CA LEU A 112 -3.01 -5.25 -21.66
C LEU A 112 -2.07 -4.25 -22.34
N ILE A 113 -2.54 -3.03 -22.61
CA ILE A 113 -1.73 -1.96 -23.19
C ILE A 113 -0.58 -1.56 -22.24
N LEU A 114 -0.85 -1.45 -20.94
CA LEU A 114 0.17 -1.11 -19.95
C LEU A 114 1.23 -2.21 -19.81
N LEU A 115 0.82 -3.47 -19.78
CA LEU A 115 1.74 -4.61 -19.77
C LEU A 115 2.54 -4.70 -21.06
N GLY A 116 1.88 -4.56 -22.20
CA GLY A 116 2.51 -4.61 -23.52
C GLY A 116 3.57 -3.53 -23.64
N SER A 117 3.23 -2.27 -23.35
CA SER A 117 4.20 -1.15 -23.38
C SER A 117 5.36 -1.34 -22.41
N GLY A 118 5.10 -1.80 -21.18
CA GLY A 118 6.16 -2.11 -20.21
C GLY A 118 7.08 -3.24 -20.67
N LEU A 119 6.52 -4.29 -21.29
CA LEU A 119 7.30 -5.40 -21.82
C LEU A 119 8.09 -4.99 -23.07
N THR A 120 7.52 -4.15 -23.95
CA THR A 120 8.22 -3.60 -25.12
C THR A 120 9.43 -2.76 -24.69
N LEU A 121 9.31 -1.97 -23.62
CA LEU A 121 10.42 -1.19 -23.08
C LEU A 121 11.52 -2.07 -22.45
N LEU A 122 11.17 -3.28 -21.99
CA LEU A 122 12.13 -4.24 -21.44
C LEU A 122 12.60 -5.28 -22.48
N ALA A 123 11.99 -5.31 -23.67
CA ALA A 123 12.25 -6.32 -24.69
C ALA A 123 13.74 -6.42 -25.10
N PRO A 124 14.52 -5.33 -25.21
CA PRO A 124 15.94 -5.43 -25.51
C PRO A 124 16.71 -6.30 -24.52
N ILE A 125 16.38 -6.25 -23.22
CA ILE A 125 17.02 -7.09 -22.19
C ILE A 125 16.73 -8.57 -22.48
N PHE A 126 15.46 -8.92 -22.74
CA PHE A 126 15.08 -10.31 -22.98
C PHE A 126 15.67 -10.88 -24.27
N ILE A 127 15.64 -10.11 -25.36
CA ILE A 127 16.09 -10.57 -26.69
C ILE A 127 17.62 -10.58 -26.80
N ILE A 128 18.29 -9.51 -26.35
CA ILE A 128 19.75 -9.35 -26.56
C ILE A 128 20.54 -10.10 -25.50
N VAL A 129 20.14 -10.01 -24.22
CA VAL A 129 20.91 -10.59 -23.10
C VAL A 129 20.53 -12.05 -22.83
N HIS A 130 19.23 -12.35 -22.89
CA HIS A 130 18.72 -13.69 -22.55
C HIS A 130 18.29 -14.52 -23.76
N HIS A 131 18.49 -14.01 -24.98
CA HIS A 131 18.17 -14.70 -26.23
C HIS A 131 16.73 -15.23 -26.32
N VAL A 132 15.80 -14.56 -25.64
CA VAL A 132 14.39 -14.93 -25.62
C VAL A 132 13.77 -14.55 -26.97
N THR A 133 13.03 -15.49 -27.56
CA THR A 133 12.39 -15.25 -28.86
C THR A 133 11.18 -14.31 -28.74
N VAL A 134 10.79 -13.67 -29.84
CA VAL A 134 9.59 -12.80 -29.87
C VAL A 134 8.32 -13.58 -29.48
N LEU A 135 8.24 -14.86 -29.84
CA LEU A 135 7.13 -15.73 -29.48
C LEU A 135 7.09 -16.00 -27.97
N GLU A 136 8.25 -16.20 -27.33
CA GLU A 136 8.40 -16.28 -25.88
C GLU A 136 8.02 -14.98 -25.16
N LEU A 137 8.29 -13.82 -25.73
CA LEU A 137 7.79 -12.57 -25.17
C LEU A 137 6.26 -12.48 -25.21
N PHE A 138 5.62 -12.96 -26.28
CA PHE A 138 4.15 -13.03 -26.33
C PHE A 138 3.58 -14.04 -25.32
N SER A 139 4.22 -15.19 -25.12
CA SER A 139 3.78 -16.16 -24.10
C SER A 139 3.97 -15.60 -22.69
N LEU A 140 5.05 -14.84 -22.44
CA LEU A 140 5.29 -14.13 -21.18
C LEU A 140 4.23 -13.04 -20.94
N LEU A 141 3.87 -12.26 -21.96
CA LEU A 141 2.80 -11.27 -21.88
C LEU A 141 1.47 -11.95 -21.50
N LEU A 142 1.14 -13.05 -22.16
CA LEU A 142 -0.08 -13.83 -21.90
C LEU A 142 -0.07 -14.38 -20.46
N LEU A 143 1.05 -14.95 -20.01
CA LEU A 143 1.26 -15.43 -18.65
C LEU A 143 1.01 -14.32 -17.63
N LEU A 144 1.68 -13.17 -17.77
CA LEU A 144 1.54 -12.04 -16.86
C LEU A 144 0.11 -11.49 -16.86
N PHE A 145 -0.55 -11.45 -18.02
CA PHE A 145 -1.93 -10.99 -18.12
C PHE A 145 -2.91 -11.94 -17.43
N ALA A 146 -2.85 -13.25 -17.75
CA ALA A 146 -3.74 -14.26 -17.20
C ALA A 146 -3.59 -14.42 -15.68
N THR A 147 -2.35 -14.48 -15.19
CA THR A 147 -2.07 -14.57 -13.75
C THR A 147 -2.54 -13.33 -13.00
N ASN A 148 -2.33 -12.12 -13.54
CA ASN A 148 -2.83 -10.91 -12.90
C ASN A 148 -4.36 -10.85 -12.88
N PHE A 149 -5.03 -11.38 -13.91
CA PHE A 149 -6.49 -11.47 -13.93
C PHE A 149 -7.00 -12.47 -12.90
N MET A 150 -6.32 -13.61 -12.75
CA MET A 150 -6.65 -14.57 -11.70
C MET A 150 -6.40 -13.99 -10.29
N LYS A 151 -5.28 -13.28 -10.07
CA LYS A 151 -5.01 -12.56 -8.80
C LYS A 151 -6.13 -11.60 -8.46
N LEU A 152 -6.71 -10.91 -9.44
CA LEU A 152 -7.84 -10.03 -9.22
C LEU A 152 -9.09 -10.81 -8.75
N LEU A 153 -9.42 -11.95 -9.38
CA LEU A 153 -10.55 -12.78 -8.94
C LEU A 153 -10.36 -13.28 -7.50
N LEU A 154 -9.14 -13.69 -7.17
CA LEU A 154 -8.79 -14.13 -5.82
C LEU A 154 -8.91 -13.00 -4.79
N GLN A 155 -8.63 -11.75 -5.17
CA GLN A 155 -8.79 -10.59 -4.29
C GLN A 155 -10.25 -10.37 -3.86
N LEU A 156 -11.21 -10.75 -4.70
CA LEU A 156 -12.64 -10.60 -4.40
C LEU A 156 -13.16 -11.65 -3.40
N LYS A 157 -12.49 -12.81 -3.30
CA LYS A 157 -12.96 -13.96 -2.50
C LYS A 157 -12.12 -14.23 -1.25
N LEU A 158 -10.79 -14.08 -1.34
CA LEU A 158 -9.86 -14.52 -0.30
C LEU A 158 -9.49 -13.42 0.69
N ARG A 159 -9.03 -13.82 1.88
CA ARG A 159 -8.42 -12.89 2.86
C ARG A 159 -7.02 -12.48 2.40
N LYS A 160 -6.52 -11.34 2.87
CA LYS A 160 -5.22 -10.75 2.44
C LYS A 160 -4.02 -11.71 2.53
N TRP A 161 -3.93 -12.53 3.58
CA TRP A 161 -2.85 -13.51 3.72
C TRP A 161 -2.96 -14.66 2.70
N GLN A 162 -4.16 -15.18 2.46
CA GLN A 162 -4.39 -16.20 1.44
C GLN A 162 -4.11 -15.66 0.02
N GLN A 163 -4.41 -14.38 -0.22
CA GLN A 163 -4.06 -13.70 -1.48
C GLN A 163 -2.54 -13.65 -1.67
N LEU A 164 -1.77 -13.40 -0.61
CA LEU A 164 -0.30 -13.37 -0.67
C LEU A 164 0.24 -14.76 -1.02
N VAL A 165 -0.17 -15.80 -0.29
CA VAL A 165 0.27 -17.18 -0.52
C VAL A 165 -0.07 -17.63 -1.95
N SER A 166 -1.31 -17.39 -2.40
CA SER A 166 -1.71 -17.74 -3.76
C SER A 166 -0.96 -16.93 -4.83
N THR A 167 -0.61 -15.68 -4.56
CA THR A 167 0.20 -14.86 -5.47
C THR A 167 1.62 -15.41 -5.61
N ILE A 168 2.24 -15.82 -4.49
CA ILE A 168 3.57 -16.43 -4.48
C ILE A 168 3.53 -17.76 -5.23
N PHE A 169 2.53 -18.61 -4.94
CA PHE A 169 2.36 -19.89 -5.63
C PHE A 169 2.20 -19.73 -7.16
N MET A 170 1.34 -18.80 -7.61
CA MET A 170 1.17 -18.53 -9.04
C MET A 170 2.41 -17.92 -9.69
N CYS A 171 3.21 -17.16 -8.95
CA CYS A 171 4.49 -16.64 -9.42
C CYS A 171 5.47 -17.78 -9.68
N ILE A 172 5.65 -18.68 -8.70
CA ILE A 172 6.54 -19.83 -8.80
C ILE A 172 6.09 -20.73 -9.96
N LEU A 173 4.81 -21.12 -9.97
CA LEU A 173 4.27 -21.99 -11.01
C LEU A 173 4.36 -21.34 -12.40
N GLY A 174 4.08 -20.04 -12.51
CA GLY A 174 4.24 -19.28 -13.74
C GLY A 174 5.68 -19.26 -14.25
N THR A 175 6.66 -19.01 -13.36
CA THR A 175 8.09 -19.04 -13.72
C THR A 175 8.56 -20.42 -14.15
N VAL A 176 8.16 -21.48 -13.44
CA VAL A 176 8.55 -22.86 -13.78
C VAL A 176 7.94 -23.26 -15.11
N CYS A 177 6.65 -23.00 -15.34
CA CYS A 177 6.01 -23.30 -16.61
C CYS A 177 6.69 -22.58 -17.78
N PHE A 178 7.02 -21.30 -17.63
CA PHE A 178 7.67 -20.53 -18.70
C PHE A 178 9.05 -21.07 -19.08
N LEU A 179 9.85 -21.51 -18.09
CA LEU A 179 11.24 -21.92 -18.33
C LEU A 179 11.39 -23.37 -18.80
N TYR A 180 10.52 -24.28 -18.33
CA TYR A 180 10.72 -25.72 -18.54
C TYR A 180 9.70 -26.37 -19.47
N VAL A 181 8.56 -25.73 -19.75
CA VAL A 181 7.51 -26.31 -20.58
C VAL A 181 7.55 -25.70 -21.98
N HIS A 182 7.32 -26.52 -22.99
CA HIS A 182 7.29 -26.07 -24.38
C HIS A 182 6.30 -24.91 -24.58
N ILE A 183 6.72 -23.89 -25.34
CA ILE A 183 6.00 -22.64 -25.45
C ILE A 183 4.55 -22.77 -25.91
N ILE A 184 4.28 -23.63 -26.89
CA ILE A 184 2.91 -23.84 -27.40
C ILE A 184 2.00 -24.35 -26.27
N ILE A 185 2.49 -25.30 -25.47
CA ILE A 185 1.74 -25.88 -24.35
C ILE A 185 1.49 -24.81 -23.28
N THR A 186 2.52 -24.03 -22.91
CA THR A 186 2.35 -22.94 -21.93
C THR A 186 1.31 -21.93 -22.39
N SER A 187 1.37 -21.49 -23.65
CA SER A 187 0.43 -20.52 -24.21
C SER A 187 -1.01 -21.04 -24.18
N LEU A 188 -1.22 -22.32 -24.51
CA LEU A 188 -2.52 -22.98 -24.48
C LEU A 188 -3.08 -23.03 -23.06
N ILE A 189 -2.27 -23.43 -22.08
CA ILE A 189 -2.67 -23.45 -20.65
C ILE A 189 -3.13 -22.06 -20.20
N TYR A 190 -2.41 -21.00 -20.55
CA TYR A 190 -2.78 -19.64 -20.15
C TYR A 190 -4.00 -19.09 -20.90
N LEU A 191 -4.21 -19.49 -22.16
CA LEU A 191 -5.44 -19.18 -22.89
C LEU A 191 -6.66 -19.84 -22.22
N ILE A 192 -6.55 -21.13 -21.85
CA ILE A 192 -7.60 -21.83 -21.10
C ILE A 192 -7.87 -21.14 -19.77
N LEU A 193 -6.81 -20.78 -19.02
CA LEU A 193 -6.93 -20.06 -17.76
C LEU A 193 -7.65 -18.72 -17.93
N LEU A 194 -7.33 -17.96 -18.98
CA LEU A 194 -7.94 -16.67 -19.29
C LEU A 194 -9.43 -16.82 -19.67
N ALA A 195 -9.75 -17.82 -20.49
CA ALA A 195 -11.13 -18.16 -20.84
C ALA A 195 -11.94 -18.55 -19.60
N TYR A 196 -11.37 -19.39 -18.74
CA TYR A 196 -11.96 -19.76 -17.46
C TYR A 196 -12.21 -18.55 -16.56
N CYS A 197 -11.20 -17.68 -16.37
CA CYS A 197 -11.32 -16.47 -15.55
C CYS A 197 -12.41 -15.53 -16.08
N THR A 198 -12.49 -15.37 -17.40
CA THR A 198 -13.48 -14.50 -18.05
C THR A 198 -14.90 -15.06 -17.89
N SER A 199 -15.07 -16.36 -18.13
CA SER A 199 -16.35 -17.05 -17.93
C SER A 199 -16.81 -16.99 -16.47
N TYR A 200 -15.89 -17.26 -15.54
CA TYR A 200 -16.15 -17.17 -14.11
C TYR A 200 -16.57 -15.76 -13.69
N TYR A 201 -15.85 -14.73 -14.15
CA TYR A 201 -16.19 -13.34 -13.83
C TYR A 201 -17.56 -12.95 -14.38
N ASN A 202 -17.84 -13.31 -15.64
CA ASN A 202 -19.11 -13.04 -16.27
C ASN A 202 -20.27 -13.65 -15.48
N LYS A 203 -20.19 -14.95 -15.14
CA LYS A 203 -21.23 -15.68 -14.41
C LYS A 203 -21.46 -15.11 -13.01
N HIS A 204 -20.40 -14.88 -12.23
CA HIS A 204 -20.52 -14.54 -10.82
C HIS A 204 -20.63 -13.04 -10.51
N TYR A 205 -20.05 -12.16 -11.34
CA TYR A 205 -19.95 -10.73 -11.03
C TYR A 205 -20.73 -9.82 -11.99
N ILE A 206 -20.82 -10.19 -13.27
CA ILE A 206 -21.56 -9.38 -14.25
C ILE A 206 -23.06 -9.62 -14.14
N TYR A 207 -23.48 -10.88 -14.20
CA TYR A 207 -24.91 -11.23 -14.15
C TYR A 207 -25.52 -11.14 -12.75
N SER A 208 -24.70 -11.16 -11.70
CA SER A 208 -25.16 -11.10 -10.32
C SER A 208 -25.36 -9.67 -9.82
N THR A 209 -26.43 -9.45 -9.06
CA THR A 209 -26.68 -8.22 -8.29
C THR A 209 -26.15 -8.30 -6.85
N LYS A 210 -25.84 -9.51 -6.36
CA LYS A 210 -25.46 -9.78 -4.96
C LYS A 210 -24.27 -8.95 -4.49
N PHE A 211 -23.31 -8.68 -5.38
CA PHE A 211 -22.06 -7.99 -5.06
C PHE A 211 -22.07 -6.50 -5.45
N PHE A 212 -23.24 -5.89 -5.65
CA PHE A 212 -23.33 -4.50 -6.10
C PHE A 212 -22.60 -3.53 -5.15
N ASP A 213 -22.94 -3.53 -3.86
CA ASP A 213 -22.35 -2.61 -2.89
C ASP A 213 -20.83 -2.82 -2.75
N GLN A 214 -20.40 -4.08 -2.72
CA GLN A 214 -18.97 -4.42 -2.66
C GLN A 214 -18.22 -3.93 -3.91
N GLN A 215 -18.80 -4.05 -5.09
CA GLN A 215 -18.21 -3.55 -6.34
C GLN A 215 -18.11 -2.02 -6.34
N VAL A 216 -19.14 -1.31 -5.86
CA VAL A 216 -19.15 0.15 -5.73
C VAL A 216 -18.05 0.60 -4.75
N GLU A 217 -17.92 -0.06 -3.60
CA GLU A 217 -16.89 0.26 -2.60
C GLU A 217 -15.47 0.05 -3.17
N LEU A 218 -15.25 -1.05 -3.90
CA LEU A 218 -13.97 -1.32 -4.55
C LEU A 218 -13.65 -0.27 -5.63
N ASP A 219 -14.64 0.14 -6.40
CA ASP A 219 -14.48 1.15 -7.46
C ASP A 219 -14.16 2.54 -6.89
N GLN A 220 -14.89 2.95 -5.84
CA GLN A 220 -14.59 4.18 -5.10
C GLN A 220 -13.20 4.13 -4.47
N ALA A 221 -12.83 3.01 -3.83
CA ALA A 221 -11.49 2.84 -3.28
C ALA A 221 -10.40 2.93 -4.35
N ALA A 222 -10.67 2.44 -5.57
CA ALA A 222 -9.77 2.56 -6.71
C ALA A 222 -9.60 4.00 -7.18
N PHE A 223 -10.70 4.72 -7.29
CA PHE A 223 -10.74 6.13 -7.68
C PHE A 223 -9.93 6.99 -6.72
N TYR A 224 -10.13 6.82 -5.42
CA TYR A 224 -9.41 7.59 -4.41
C TYR A 224 -7.98 7.10 -4.15
N LYS A 225 -7.58 5.90 -4.62
CA LYS A 225 -6.25 5.35 -4.32
C LYS A 225 -5.14 6.27 -4.81
N TRP A 226 -5.19 6.69 -6.08
CA TRP A 226 -4.15 7.55 -6.65
C TRP A 226 -4.25 9.00 -6.12
N GLN A 227 -5.47 9.52 -5.93
CA GLN A 227 -5.69 10.83 -5.30
C GLN A 227 -5.11 10.87 -3.88
N SER A 228 -5.29 9.80 -3.11
CA SER A 228 -4.74 9.71 -1.77
C SER A 228 -3.22 9.66 -1.73
N LEU A 229 -2.56 9.22 -2.81
CA LEU A 229 -1.10 9.32 -2.95
C LEU A 229 -0.69 10.76 -3.22
N LEU A 230 -1.39 11.45 -4.12
CA LEU A 230 -1.14 12.88 -4.38
C LEU A 230 -1.37 13.74 -3.14
N PHE A 231 -2.46 13.52 -2.41
CA PHE A 231 -2.76 14.27 -1.18
C PHE A 231 -1.78 13.96 -0.03
N GLN A 232 -1.06 12.83 -0.08
CA GLN A 232 0.03 12.58 0.88
C GLN A 232 1.27 13.40 0.57
N ILE A 233 1.54 13.62 -0.72
CA ILE A 233 2.67 14.39 -1.25
C ILE A 233 2.41 15.90 -1.07
N ALA A 234 1.19 16.36 -1.32
CA ALA A 234 0.79 17.75 -1.15
C ALA A 234 0.22 18.00 0.26
N PRO A 235 0.96 18.67 1.17
CA PRO A 235 0.54 18.84 2.57
C PRO A 235 -0.79 19.61 2.71
N GLU A 236 -1.06 20.55 1.81
CA GLU A 236 -2.29 21.37 1.76
C GLU A 236 -3.55 20.53 1.52
N LEU A 237 -3.42 19.40 0.83
CA LEU A 237 -4.55 18.54 0.44
C LEU A 237 -4.79 17.38 1.42
N ARG A 238 -3.99 17.24 2.49
CA ARG A 238 -4.15 16.16 3.47
C ARG A 238 -5.48 16.20 4.23
N SER A 239 -6.05 17.38 4.40
CA SER A 239 -7.35 17.59 5.07
C SER A 239 -8.52 16.94 4.31
N GLN A 240 -8.36 16.69 3.00
CA GLN A 240 -9.38 16.08 2.15
C GLN A 240 -9.39 14.54 2.20
N LEU A 241 -8.47 13.92 2.94
CA LEU A 241 -8.46 12.47 3.13
C LEU A 241 -9.63 12.03 4.01
N VAL A 242 -10.52 11.20 3.46
CA VAL A 242 -11.60 10.60 4.25
C VAL A 242 -11.03 9.83 5.44
N PRO A 243 -11.39 10.17 6.69
CA PRO A 243 -10.91 9.48 7.87
C PRO A 243 -11.30 8.01 7.81
N LYS A 244 -10.32 7.12 7.67
CA LYS A 244 -10.59 5.67 7.72
C LYS A 244 -10.80 5.27 9.16
N LEU A 245 -12.06 5.02 9.54
CA LEU A 245 -12.41 4.38 10.81
C LEU A 245 -11.75 2.99 10.87
N LYS A 246 -10.62 2.90 11.57
CA LYS A 246 -9.92 1.62 11.76
C LYS A 246 -10.62 0.82 12.84
N LYS A 247 -11.19 -0.33 12.45
CA LYS A 247 -11.73 -1.31 13.41
C LYS A 247 -10.63 -1.69 14.43
N PRO A 248 -10.96 -1.86 15.73
CA PRO A 248 -10.00 -2.32 16.73
C PRO A 248 -9.30 -3.60 16.27
N ARG A 249 -7.97 -3.64 16.43
CA ARG A 249 -7.18 -4.85 16.17
C ARG A 249 -7.53 -5.94 17.19
N LEU A 250 -7.23 -7.18 16.83
CA LEU A 250 -7.59 -8.41 17.54
C LEU A 250 -7.29 -8.37 19.06
N LEU A 251 -6.19 -7.71 19.46
CA LEU A 251 -5.73 -7.62 20.86
C LEU A 251 -6.65 -6.80 21.80
N TRP A 252 -7.59 -6.00 21.29
CA TRP A 252 -8.42 -5.12 22.11
C TRP A 252 -9.90 -5.11 21.70
N LYS A 253 -10.41 -6.23 21.16
CA LYS A 253 -11.86 -6.36 20.92
C LYS A 253 -12.67 -6.36 22.23
N ASN A 254 -12.11 -6.95 23.29
CA ASN A 254 -12.73 -7.08 24.61
C ASN A 254 -11.78 -6.55 25.71
N SER A 255 -11.19 -5.36 25.53
CA SER A 255 -10.25 -4.84 26.53
C SER A 255 -10.99 -4.53 27.83
N LYS A 256 -10.84 -5.39 28.84
CA LYS A 256 -11.21 -5.12 30.23
C LYS A 256 -10.37 -3.97 30.79
N SER A 257 -10.65 -3.53 32.03
CA SER A 257 -9.80 -2.53 32.68
C SER A 257 -8.36 -3.07 32.78
N MET A 258 -7.39 -2.25 32.41
CA MET A 258 -5.96 -2.59 32.50
C MET A 258 -5.47 -2.39 33.93
N PHE A 259 -6.03 -1.39 34.62
CA PHE A 259 -5.75 -1.13 36.02
C PHE A 259 -6.94 -1.55 36.88
N ARG A 260 -6.65 -2.15 38.05
CA ARG A 260 -7.69 -2.61 38.99
C ARG A 260 -8.36 -1.48 39.77
N ARG A 261 -7.72 -0.32 39.92
CA ARG A 261 -8.33 0.84 40.59
C ARG A 261 -8.99 1.77 39.57
N SER A 262 -10.19 2.25 39.90
CA SER A 262 -10.96 3.23 39.13
C SER A 262 -10.21 4.55 38.90
N ASP A 263 -9.33 4.93 39.83
CA ASP A 263 -8.62 6.21 39.82
C ASP A 263 -7.54 6.31 38.72
N TYR A 264 -7.26 5.21 38.02
CA TYR A 264 -6.31 5.14 36.91
C TYR A 264 -6.95 5.19 35.52
N PHE A 265 -8.20 5.66 35.45
CA PHE A 265 -8.95 5.69 34.18
C PHE A 265 -8.23 6.49 33.08
N ILE A 266 -7.65 7.64 33.42
CA ILE A 266 -6.96 8.52 32.47
C ILE A 266 -5.71 7.83 31.93
N GLU A 267 -4.89 7.25 32.82
CA GLU A 267 -3.68 6.52 32.49
C GLU A 267 -3.99 5.32 31.61
N GLU A 268 -5.07 4.61 31.93
CA GLU A 268 -5.55 3.50 31.13
C GLU A 268 -5.87 3.92 29.70
N LEU A 269 -6.62 5.01 29.55
CA LEU A 269 -7.08 5.50 28.26
C LEU A 269 -5.92 6.01 27.41
N VAL A 270 -4.98 6.74 28.02
CA VAL A 270 -3.76 7.21 27.35
C VAL A 270 -2.87 6.03 26.94
N CYS A 271 -2.63 5.08 27.84
CA CYS A 271 -1.84 3.88 27.56
C CYS A 271 -2.46 3.04 26.43
N LYS A 272 -3.77 2.78 26.50
CA LYS A 272 -4.51 2.09 25.43
C LYS A 272 -4.43 2.84 24.11
N THR A 273 -4.51 4.17 24.14
CA THR A 273 -4.42 5.00 22.93
C THR A 273 -3.03 4.91 22.30
N MET A 274 -1.97 5.02 23.10
CA MET A 274 -0.59 4.85 22.63
C MET A 274 -0.34 3.48 22.02
N LEU A 275 -0.81 2.40 22.65
CA LEU A 275 -0.66 1.03 22.15
C LEU A 275 -1.47 0.76 20.88
N ARG A 276 -2.66 1.36 20.78
CA ARG A 276 -3.57 1.20 19.63
C ARG A 276 -3.09 1.97 18.40
N GLN A 277 -2.49 3.14 18.57
CA GLN A 277 -1.99 3.95 17.47
C GLN A 277 -0.56 3.55 17.06
N LYS A 278 -0.42 3.08 15.81
CA LYS A 278 0.89 2.63 15.27
C LYS A 278 1.95 3.74 15.32
N GLN A 279 1.54 5.00 15.13
CA GLN A 279 2.42 6.16 15.13
C GLN A 279 3.11 6.34 16.50
N TYR A 280 2.35 6.44 17.59
CA TYR A 280 2.92 6.63 18.92
C TYR A 280 3.77 5.46 19.37
N ARG A 281 3.27 4.21 19.25
CA ARG A 281 4.04 3.02 19.64
C ARG A 281 5.33 2.86 18.84
N LEU A 282 5.29 3.01 17.52
CA LEU A 282 6.52 2.87 16.72
C LEU A 282 7.44 4.07 16.88
N GLY A 283 6.92 5.28 17.05
CA GLY A 283 7.73 6.47 17.33
C GLY A 283 8.55 6.26 18.61
N TYR A 284 7.86 5.87 19.69
CA TYR A 284 8.47 5.54 20.97
C TYR A 284 9.52 4.42 20.87
N LEU A 285 9.15 3.28 20.27
CA LEU A 285 10.09 2.14 20.13
C LEU A 285 11.30 2.48 19.24
N ARG A 286 11.10 3.19 18.13
CA ARG A 286 12.22 3.60 17.27
C ARG A 286 13.18 4.52 18.01
N PHE A 287 12.65 5.49 18.75
CA PHE A 287 13.45 6.44 19.51
C PHE A 287 14.25 5.75 20.62
N LEU A 288 13.59 4.87 21.39
CA LEU A 288 14.23 4.09 22.43
C LEU A 288 15.31 3.15 21.88
N LEU A 289 15.02 2.42 20.80
CA LEU A 289 15.99 1.53 20.16
C LEU A 289 17.17 2.30 19.54
N SER A 290 16.93 3.45 18.91
CA SER A 290 18.01 4.30 18.41
C SER A 290 18.88 4.83 19.54
N GLY A 291 18.29 5.21 20.68
CA GLY A 291 19.03 5.65 21.86
C GLY A 291 19.92 4.55 22.43
N ILE A 292 19.38 3.34 22.57
CA ILE A 292 20.15 2.16 23.02
C ILE A 292 21.30 1.85 22.04
N GLY A 293 21.02 1.85 20.73
CA GLY A 293 22.04 1.61 19.71
C GLY A 293 23.18 2.61 19.78
N LEU A 294 22.88 3.90 19.99
CA LEU A 294 23.90 4.94 20.18
C LEU A 294 24.72 4.74 21.45
N ILE A 295 24.11 4.36 22.57
CA ILE A 295 24.82 4.10 23.84
C ILE A 295 25.82 2.93 23.68
N ILE A 296 25.50 1.90 22.88
CA ILE A 296 26.39 0.76 22.66
C ILE A 296 27.64 1.17 21.85
N LEU A 297 27.49 2.06 20.86
CA LEU A 297 28.56 2.51 19.97
C LEU A 297 29.57 3.48 20.62
N VAL A 298 29.14 4.18 21.67
CA VAL A 298 29.86 5.32 22.24
C VAL A 298 30.82 4.89 23.37
N PRO A 299 32.01 5.52 23.52
CA PRO A 299 32.98 5.21 24.59
C PRO A 299 32.42 5.45 26.00
N ALA A 300 33.00 4.79 27.02
CA ALA A 300 32.43 4.65 28.36
C ALA A 300 32.02 5.97 29.03
N TRP A 301 32.84 7.02 28.95
CA TRP A 301 32.54 8.33 29.53
C TRP A 301 31.33 9.00 28.85
N ALA A 302 31.20 8.85 27.54
CA ALA A 302 30.14 9.45 26.75
C ALA A 302 28.81 8.67 26.84
N LYS A 303 28.82 7.42 27.33
CA LYS A 303 27.59 6.65 27.64
C LYS A 303 26.73 7.35 28.70
N ILE A 304 27.35 7.93 29.73
CA ILE A 304 26.65 8.65 30.81
C ILE A 304 25.97 9.90 30.26
N ILE A 305 26.68 10.67 29.43
CA ILE A 305 26.16 11.88 28.77
C ILE A 305 24.99 11.51 27.85
N MET A 306 25.15 10.47 27.03
CA MET A 306 24.10 9.99 26.12
C MET A 306 22.87 9.48 26.87
N LEU A 307 23.03 8.84 28.04
CA LEU A 307 21.91 8.42 28.88
C LEU A 307 21.12 9.62 29.41
N GLY A 308 21.80 10.70 29.80
CA GLY A 308 21.16 11.97 30.18
C GLY A 308 20.37 12.61 29.03
N ILE A 309 20.96 12.64 27.83
CA ILE A 309 20.28 13.15 26.62
C ILE A 309 19.05 12.28 26.29
N LEU A 310 19.19 10.96 26.35
CA LEU A 310 18.08 10.02 26.12
C LEU A 310 16.95 10.24 27.14
N TYR A 311 17.28 10.45 28.42
CA TYR A 311 16.29 10.75 29.46
C TYR A 311 15.48 12.00 29.13
N PHE A 312 16.16 13.12 28.84
CA PHE A 312 15.48 14.39 28.58
C PHE A 312 14.63 14.34 27.31
N THR A 313 15.17 13.77 26.24
CA THR A 313 14.46 13.68 24.96
C THR A 313 13.28 12.71 25.01
N LEU A 314 13.41 11.55 25.66
CA LEU A 314 12.31 10.61 25.84
C LEU A 314 11.19 11.21 26.70
N ARG A 315 11.55 11.94 27.76
CA ARG A 315 10.60 12.66 28.61
C ARG A 315 9.85 13.75 27.83
N SER A 316 10.56 14.58 27.07
CA SER A 316 9.96 15.61 26.23
C SER A 316 9.01 15.02 25.18
N MET A 317 9.44 13.97 24.48
CA MET A 317 8.62 13.27 23.49
C MET A 317 7.36 12.69 24.13
N MET A 318 7.49 12.06 25.30
CA MET A 318 6.35 11.50 26.01
C MET A 318 5.37 12.56 26.48
N GLN A 319 5.85 13.69 26.98
CA GLN A 319 5.00 14.80 27.37
C GLN A 319 4.22 15.36 26.16
N SER A 320 4.88 15.52 25.01
CA SER A 320 4.23 15.94 23.76
C SER A 320 3.15 14.96 23.30
N VAL A 321 3.41 13.65 23.36
CA VAL A 321 2.41 12.62 23.01
C VAL A 321 1.22 12.64 23.95
N ILE A 322 1.45 12.77 25.26
CA ILE A 322 0.38 12.85 26.27
C ILE A 322 -0.48 14.09 26.01
N GLN A 323 0.14 15.25 25.78
CA GLN A 323 -0.56 16.49 25.48
C GLN A 323 -1.41 16.38 24.21
N GLN A 324 -0.83 15.85 23.12
CA GLN A 324 -1.55 15.65 21.86
C GLN A 324 -2.76 14.71 22.01
N ILE A 325 -2.67 13.70 22.89
CA ILE A 325 -3.80 12.81 23.18
C ILE A 325 -4.88 13.54 23.97
N LEU A 326 -4.50 14.36 24.96
CA LEU A 326 -5.41 15.10 25.84
C LEU A 326 -6.13 16.27 25.13
N GLU A 327 -5.48 16.89 24.14
CA GLU A 327 -6.07 17.97 23.32
C GLU A 327 -7.20 17.48 22.40
N HIS A 328 -7.39 16.17 22.25
CA HIS A 328 -8.48 15.63 21.44
C HIS A 328 -9.85 15.94 22.06
N LYS A 329 -10.82 16.39 21.25
CA LYS A 329 -12.22 16.74 21.63
C LYS A 329 -12.99 15.67 22.42
N ILE A 330 -12.46 14.45 22.52
CA ILE A 330 -13.06 13.39 23.34
C ILE A 330 -12.92 13.72 24.83
N TRP A 331 -11.83 14.37 25.24
CA TRP A 331 -11.57 14.66 26.66
C TRP A 331 -12.48 15.75 27.24
N SER A 332 -13.06 16.62 26.40
CA SER A 332 -14.07 17.58 26.87
C SER A 332 -15.37 16.91 27.34
N ILE A 333 -15.61 15.65 26.95
CA ILE A 333 -16.79 14.88 27.37
C ILE A 333 -16.61 14.34 28.80
N PHE A 334 -15.36 14.09 29.23
CA PHE A 334 -15.06 13.44 30.50
C PHE A 334 -14.95 14.41 31.69
N GLN A 335 -15.07 15.73 31.47
CA GLN A 335 -15.02 16.77 32.51
C GLN A 335 -13.92 16.55 33.56
N VAL A 336 -12.71 16.21 33.09
CA VAL A 336 -11.60 15.82 33.96
C VAL A 336 -10.94 17.06 34.57
N SER A 337 -10.63 17.03 35.86
CA SER A 337 -9.90 18.13 36.51
C SER A 337 -8.43 18.18 36.08
N ASN A 338 -7.87 19.39 35.99
CA ASN A 338 -6.46 19.57 35.63
C ASN A 338 -5.50 18.86 36.59
N GLU A 339 -5.86 18.79 37.88
CA GLU A 339 -5.06 18.08 38.90
C GLU A 339 -4.94 16.58 38.61
N GLN A 340 -6.05 15.93 38.20
CA GLN A 340 -6.06 14.52 37.84
C GLN A 340 -5.21 14.26 36.59
N ILE A 341 -5.23 15.18 35.61
CA ILE A 341 -4.41 15.11 34.40
C ILE A 341 -2.91 15.25 34.74
N HIS A 342 -2.56 16.18 35.62
CA HIS A 342 -1.17 16.37 36.07
C HIS A 342 -0.66 15.20 36.92
N ALA A 343 -1.53 14.57 37.72
CA ALA A 343 -1.18 13.34 38.44
C ALA A 343 -0.97 12.17 37.45
N ALA A 344 -1.88 12.00 36.49
CA ALA A 344 -1.80 10.93 35.50
C ALA A 344 -0.59 11.03 34.58
N SER A 345 -0.28 12.23 34.08
CA SER A 345 0.91 12.48 33.25
C SER A 345 2.20 12.16 34.00
N ARG A 346 2.33 12.56 35.26
CA ARG A 346 3.50 12.21 36.10
C ARG A 346 3.65 10.71 36.28
N ARG A 347 2.55 9.98 36.52
CA ARG A 347 2.57 8.51 36.66
C ARG A 347 2.94 7.80 35.36
N LEU A 348 2.42 8.27 34.22
CA LEU A 348 2.77 7.75 32.90
C LEU A 348 4.24 8.00 32.53
N LEU A 349 4.78 9.19 32.83
CA LEU A 349 6.19 9.48 32.62
C LEU A 349 7.08 8.54 33.44
N LYS A 350 6.74 8.27 34.71
CA LYS A 350 7.47 7.27 35.52
C LYS A 350 7.45 5.87 34.88
N GLY A 351 6.29 5.45 34.38
CA GLY A 351 6.14 4.13 33.77
C GLY A 351 6.84 3.99 32.41
N PHE A 352 6.75 4.99 31.55
CA PHE A 352 7.28 4.92 30.19
C PHE A 352 8.69 5.47 30.04
N VAL A 353 9.18 6.34 30.93
CA VAL A 353 10.52 6.94 30.79
C VAL A 353 11.46 6.35 31.83
N ASP A 354 11.07 6.37 33.11
CA ASP A 354 11.99 6.02 34.19
C ASP A 354 12.26 4.50 34.23
N LEU A 355 11.24 3.64 34.09
CA LEU A 355 11.42 2.18 34.06
C LEU A 355 12.40 1.68 32.98
N PRO A 356 12.25 2.01 31.68
CA PRO A 356 13.18 1.53 30.66
C PRO A 356 14.60 2.08 30.84
N LEU A 357 14.75 3.31 31.34
CA LEU A 357 16.07 3.87 31.62
C LEU A 357 16.75 3.22 32.81
N LEU A 358 16.01 2.84 33.86
CA LEU A 358 16.53 2.04 34.96
C LEU A 358 17.03 0.68 34.46
N CYS A 359 16.29 0.00 33.58
CA CYS A 359 16.75 -1.24 32.98
C CYS A 359 18.05 -1.05 32.18
N ILE A 360 18.17 0.02 31.38
CA ILE A 360 19.39 0.34 30.63
C ILE A 360 20.56 0.62 31.58
N LEU A 361 20.31 1.34 32.68
CA LEU A 361 21.32 1.67 33.69
C LEU A 361 21.82 0.41 34.41
N ILE A 362 20.92 -0.52 34.76
CA ILE A 362 21.28 -1.82 35.35
C ILE A 362 22.15 -2.63 34.38
N ILE A 363 21.76 -2.70 33.10
CA ILE A 363 22.55 -3.39 32.06
C ILE A 363 23.93 -2.74 31.92
N PHE A 364 24.01 -1.41 31.98
CA PHE A 364 25.26 -0.67 31.93
C PHE A 364 26.17 -0.98 33.13
N ILE A 365 25.62 -1.03 34.35
CA ILE A 365 26.38 -1.41 35.56
C ILE A 365 26.91 -2.84 35.42
N ILE A 366 26.09 -3.79 34.98
CA ILE A 366 26.52 -5.18 34.78
C ILE A 366 27.64 -5.28 33.74
N SER A 367 27.56 -4.49 32.66
CA SER A 367 28.60 -4.42 31.62
C SER A 367 29.88 -3.72 32.05
N LEU A 368 29.89 -3.01 33.18
CA LEU A 368 31.08 -2.36 33.75
C LEU A 368 31.77 -3.24 34.80
N VAL A 369 31.02 -4.17 35.40
CA VAL A 369 31.51 -5.10 36.43
C VAL A 369 32.12 -6.37 35.82
N ASN A 370 31.63 -6.79 34.65
CA ASN A 370 32.26 -7.80 33.80
C ASN A 370 33.25 -7.16 32.83
#